data_AF-A0A7K0RI94-F1
#
_entry.id   AF-A0A7K0RI94-F1
#
_cell.length_a   1.000
_cell.length_b   1.000
_cell.length_c   1.000
_cell.angle_alpha   90.00
_cell.angle_beta   90.00
_cell.angle_gamma   90.00
#
_symmetry.space_group_name_H-M   'P 1'
#
loop_
_entity.id
_entity.type
_entity.pdbx_description
1 polymer ?
#
loop_
_entity_poly.entity_id
_entity_poly.type
_entity_poly.pdbx_seq_one_letter_code
_entity_poly.pdbx_strand_id
1 'polypeptide(L)'
;AQTDPSLGHRGLACFLVETDQPGFMPSQITAKMGLWASDTAEIALDDVTASSDSMLGSVGDGFKVAMSALDSGRYSVAAGCVGLARASLEESISYANERTQFDRPIAGFQLVQAMIADMVVKTEAARLLVYKAGSVKDAGKPSTLETSIAKYYATETAVWCSDKAIQVHGGAGYSRDHPVERYYRDARVTTIYEGTSQIQQLIIGRAVTGVDALKPMVAELD
;
A
#
# COMPACT_ATOMS: atom_id res chain seq x y z
N ALA A 1 17.29 15.93 -1.50
CA ALA A 1 17.53 17.09 -2.37
C ALA A 1 18.23 16.65 -3.65
N GLN A 2 17.94 17.31 -4.78
CA GLN A 2 18.73 17.17 -6.00
C GLN A 2 19.94 18.09 -5.91
N THR A 3 21.15 17.52 -5.83
CA THR A 3 22.40 18.28 -5.67
C THR A 3 23.14 18.46 -6.99
N ASP A 4 22.90 17.58 -7.96
CA ASP A 4 23.37 17.71 -9.34
C ASP A 4 22.32 17.11 -10.30
N PRO A 5 21.49 17.96 -10.94
CA PRO A 5 20.47 17.51 -11.88
C PRO A 5 21.01 16.67 -13.05
N SER A 6 22.26 16.89 -13.49
CA SER A 6 22.84 16.19 -14.64
C SER A 6 23.07 14.70 -14.37
N LEU A 7 23.21 14.32 -13.10
CA LEU A 7 23.45 12.94 -12.67
C LEU A 7 22.15 12.15 -12.44
N GLY A 8 20.98 12.78 -12.63
CA GLY A 8 19.68 12.14 -12.43
C GLY A 8 19.52 11.62 -11.01
N HIS A 9 19.18 10.34 -10.84
CA HIS A 9 19.02 9.72 -9.52
C HIS A 9 20.33 9.64 -8.71
N ARG A 10 21.49 9.68 -9.38
CA ARG A 10 22.82 9.68 -8.74
C ARG A 10 23.24 11.07 -8.22
N GLY A 11 22.48 12.12 -8.52
CA GLY A 11 22.66 13.45 -7.93
C GLY A 11 21.85 13.67 -6.64
N LEU A 12 21.06 12.67 -6.22
CA LEU A 12 20.19 12.80 -5.06
C LEU A 12 20.95 12.57 -3.75
N ALA A 13 20.71 13.43 -2.77
CA ALA A 13 21.16 13.28 -1.39
C ALA A 13 19.95 13.24 -0.43
N CYS A 14 20.08 12.51 0.68
CA CYS A 14 19.08 12.42 1.74
C CYS A 14 19.53 13.25 2.93
N PHE A 15 18.63 14.04 3.51
CA PHE A 15 18.91 14.92 4.65
C PHE A 15 17.82 14.74 5.70
N LEU A 16 18.23 14.81 6.96
CA LEU A 16 17.37 15.08 8.09
C LEU A 16 17.17 16.60 8.18
N VAL A 17 15.91 17.02 8.29
CA VAL A 17 15.52 18.42 8.32
C VAL A 17 14.64 18.64 9.54
N GLU A 18 15.08 19.53 10.43
CA GLU A 18 14.31 19.95 11.60
C GLU A 18 13.06 20.73 11.17
N THR A 19 11.91 20.37 11.71
CA THR A 19 10.61 20.91 11.28
C THR A 19 10.27 22.28 11.85
N ASP A 20 11.08 22.77 12.81
CA ASP A 20 10.94 24.09 13.43
C ASP A 20 11.76 25.19 12.73
N GLN A 21 12.54 24.84 11.71
CA GLN A 21 13.30 25.81 10.93
C GLN A 21 12.37 26.83 10.25
N PRO A 22 12.71 28.13 10.28
CA PRO A 22 12.08 29.12 9.41
C PRO A 22 12.11 28.64 7.96
N GLY A 23 10.96 28.70 7.27
CA GLY A 23 10.81 28.24 5.89
C GLY A 23 10.36 26.79 5.73
N PHE A 24 10.31 25.99 6.80
CA PHE A 24 9.62 24.70 6.79
C PHE A 24 8.11 24.92 6.95
N MET A 25 7.34 24.72 5.88
CA MET A 25 5.93 25.10 5.82
C MET A 25 5.05 23.89 5.44
N PRO A 26 4.52 23.15 6.43
CA PRO A 26 3.59 22.05 6.17
C PRO A 26 2.17 22.59 5.94
N SER A 27 1.49 22.06 4.92
CA SER A 27 0.09 22.33 4.63
C SER A 27 -0.69 21.02 4.63
N GLN A 28 -1.60 20.85 5.60
CA GLN A 28 -2.35 19.61 5.76
C GLN A 28 -3.31 19.39 4.58
N ILE A 29 -3.23 18.20 3.99
CA ILE A 29 -4.17 17.73 2.98
C ILE A 29 -5.40 17.18 3.71
N THR A 30 -6.46 17.97 3.67
CA THR A 30 -7.78 17.62 4.20
C THR A 30 -8.64 16.96 3.12
N ALA A 31 -9.77 16.36 3.51
CA ALA A 31 -10.74 15.75 2.58
C ALA A 31 -10.24 14.53 1.76
N LYS A 32 -9.42 13.67 2.36
CA LYS A 32 -9.09 12.35 1.80
C LYS A 32 -10.33 11.42 1.79
N MET A 33 -10.40 10.49 0.84
CA MET A 33 -11.44 9.45 0.81
C MET A 33 -11.41 8.58 2.08
N GLY A 34 -10.22 8.10 2.46
CA GLY A 34 -9.99 7.28 3.65
C GLY A 34 -8.69 7.65 4.35
N LEU A 35 -8.28 6.81 5.29
CA LEU A 35 -7.13 7.02 6.19
C LEU A 35 -7.20 8.38 6.89
N TRP A 36 -8.38 8.74 7.40
CA TRP A 36 -8.59 10.05 8.03
C TRP A 36 -7.74 10.28 9.28
N ALA A 37 -7.41 9.23 10.01
CA ALA A 37 -6.52 9.30 11.18
C ALA A 37 -5.03 9.39 10.81
N SER A 38 -4.68 9.22 9.53
CA SER A 38 -3.31 9.42 9.05
C SER A 38 -3.16 10.85 8.55
N ASP A 39 -2.32 11.64 9.21
CA ASP A 39 -1.98 12.96 8.70
C ASP A 39 -1.24 12.85 7.37
N THR A 40 -1.54 13.78 6.47
CA THR A 40 -0.89 13.89 5.16
C THR A 40 -0.78 15.37 4.87
N ALA A 41 0.40 15.81 4.44
CA ALA A 41 0.67 17.21 4.19
C ALA A 41 1.50 17.38 2.92
N GLU A 42 1.28 18.49 2.24
CA GLU A 42 2.30 19.08 1.37
C GLU A 42 3.34 19.77 2.25
N ILE A 43 4.61 19.69 1.87
CA ILE A 43 5.69 20.36 2.61
C ILE A 43 6.40 21.28 1.63
N ALA A 44 6.27 22.59 1.86
CA ALA A 44 7.08 23.60 1.19
C ALA A 44 8.34 23.89 2.02
N LEU A 45 9.47 24.03 1.33
CA LEU A 45 10.77 24.34 1.93
C LEU A 45 11.30 25.60 1.26
N ASP A 46 11.33 26.71 1.99
CA ASP A 46 11.81 28.02 1.53
C ASP A 46 13.04 28.43 2.32
N ASP A 47 14.21 28.51 1.68
CA ASP A 47 15.50 28.80 2.33
C ASP A 47 15.84 27.95 3.58
N VAL A 48 15.28 26.74 3.67
CA VAL A 48 15.60 25.76 4.73
C VAL A 48 17.02 25.24 4.55
N THR A 49 17.81 25.22 5.62
CA THR A 49 19.22 24.81 5.58
C THR A 49 19.40 23.40 6.14
N ALA A 50 20.14 22.57 5.42
CA ALA A 50 20.62 21.26 5.90
C ALA A 50 22.14 21.21 5.76
N SER A 51 22.84 20.91 6.86
CA SER A 51 24.30 20.81 6.88
C SER A 51 24.77 19.42 6.45
N SER A 52 26.08 19.25 6.29
CA SER A 52 26.69 17.92 6.07
C SER A 52 26.37 16.94 7.19
N ASP A 53 26.22 17.44 8.42
CA ASP A 53 26.00 16.61 9.61
C ASP A 53 24.58 16.03 9.67
N SER A 54 23.63 16.65 8.96
CA SER A 54 22.28 16.13 8.81
C SER A 54 22.10 15.21 7.60
N MET A 55 23.16 14.95 6.84
CA MET A 55 23.12 14.07 5.68
C MET A 55 23.04 12.60 6.10
N LEU A 56 22.08 11.88 5.54
CA LEU A 56 21.96 10.44 5.71
C LEU A 56 22.62 9.74 4.50
N GLY A 57 23.82 9.20 4.73
CA GLY A 57 24.66 8.63 3.67
C GLY A 57 25.55 9.69 3.01
N SER A 58 25.91 9.49 1.74
CA SER A 58 26.69 10.46 0.95
C SER A 58 25.85 11.07 -0.18
N VAL A 59 26.39 12.12 -0.81
CA VAL A 59 25.84 12.63 -2.07
C VAL A 59 25.79 11.50 -3.10
N GLY A 60 24.61 11.29 -3.69
CA GLY A 60 24.32 10.20 -4.62
C GLY A 60 23.69 8.95 -3.99
N ASP A 61 23.72 8.81 -2.67
CA ASP A 61 23.03 7.72 -1.97
C ASP A 61 21.53 7.98 -1.75
N GLY A 62 21.04 9.20 -1.99
CA GLY A 62 19.69 9.60 -1.63
C GLY A 62 18.59 8.71 -2.24
N PHE A 63 18.77 8.28 -3.49
CA PHE A 63 17.85 7.34 -4.13
C PHE A 63 17.88 5.96 -3.46
N LYS A 64 19.07 5.45 -3.13
CA LYS A 64 19.26 4.15 -2.46
C LYS A 64 18.62 4.15 -1.07
N VAL A 65 18.82 5.21 -0.31
CA VAL A 65 18.19 5.40 1.01
C VAL A 65 16.66 5.38 0.87
N ALA A 66 16.10 6.15 -0.06
CA ALA A 66 14.66 6.17 -0.30
C ALA A 66 14.12 4.78 -0.70
N MET A 67 14.80 4.08 -1.61
CA MET A 67 14.38 2.72 -2.01
C MET A 67 14.43 1.72 -0.86
N SER A 68 15.41 1.82 0.04
CA SER A 68 15.51 0.94 1.22
C SER A 68 14.33 1.13 2.19
N ALA A 69 13.86 2.37 2.33
CA ALA A 69 12.69 2.69 3.13
C ALA A 69 11.42 2.11 2.49
N LEU A 70 11.24 2.29 1.17
CA LEU A 70 10.08 1.79 0.43
C LEU A 70 9.98 0.25 0.46
N ASP A 71 11.09 -0.48 0.45
CA ASP A 71 11.04 -1.95 0.57
C ASP A 71 10.51 -2.40 1.94
N SER A 72 10.75 -1.63 3.00
CA SER A 72 10.15 -1.89 4.30
C SER A 72 8.70 -1.38 4.38
N GLY A 73 8.41 -0.23 3.76
CA GLY A 73 7.07 0.35 3.67
C GLY A 73 6.08 -0.55 2.90
N ARG A 74 6.46 -1.07 1.73
CA ARG A 74 5.62 -2.01 0.96
C ARG A 74 5.23 -3.25 1.78
N TYR A 75 6.15 -3.77 2.59
CA TYR A 75 5.88 -4.92 3.46
C TYR A 75 4.86 -4.56 4.54
N SER A 76 5.01 -3.41 5.21
CA SER A 76 4.06 -2.99 6.25
C SER A 76 2.67 -2.70 5.68
N VAL A 77 2.58 -2.11 4.49
CA VAL A 77 1.32 -1.91 3.77
C VAL A 77 0.65 -3.24 3.45
N ALA A 78 1.40 -4.21 2.92
CA ALA A 78 0.89 -5.52 2.61
C ALA A 78 0.31 -6.21 3.87
N ALA A 79 1.05 -6.17 4.98
CA ALA A 79 0.60 -6.72 6.26
C ALA A 79 -0.67 -6.05 6.79
N GLY A 80 -0.74 -4.71 6.73
CA GLY A 80 -1.94 -3.95 7.10
C GLY A 80 -3.16 -4.32 6.24
N CYS A 81 -2.96 -4.53 4.94
CA CYS A 81 -4.02 -4.93 4.02
C CYS A 81 -4.57 -6.34 4.30
N VAL A 82 -3.74 -7.27 4.78
CA VAL A 82 -4.22 -8.57 5.27
C VAL A 82 -5.16 -8.38 6.47
N GLY A 83 -4.83 -7.49 7.40
CA GLY A 83 -5.69 -7.13 8.53
C GLY A 83 -7.02 -6.54 8.08
N LEU A 84 -7.00 -5.64 7.09
CA LEU A 84 -8.20 -5.00 6.54
C LEU A 84 -9.11 -5.99 5.80
N ALA A 85 -8.53 -6.89 5.00
CA ALA A 85 -9.25 -7.97 4.32
C ALA A 85 -9.90 -8.92 5.34
N ARG A 86 -9.16 -9.29 6.39
CA ARG A 86 -9.66 -10.12 7.49
C ARG A 86 -10.82 -9.44 8.23
N ALA A 87 -10.69 -8.16 8.60
CA ALA A 87 -11.77 -7.43 9.27
C ALA A 87 -13.04 -7.36 8.41
N SER A 88 -12.87 -7.12 7.10
CA SER A 88 -13.98 -7.13 6.14
C SER A 88 -14.69 -8.50 6.09
N LEU A 89 -13.92 -9.59 6.14
CA LEU A 89 -14.45 -10.96 6.17
C LEU A 89 -15.19 -11.26 7.48
N GLU A 90 -14.61 -10.93 8.63
CA GLU A 90 -15.19 -11.19 9.94
C GLU A 90 -16.54 -10.46 10.11
N GLU A 91 -16.61 -9.18 9.72
CA GLU A 91 -17.86 -8.41 9.72
C GLU A 91 -18.90 -9.00 8.77
N SER A 92 -18.47 -9.44 7.58
CA SER A 92 -19.37 -10.08 6.60
C SER A 92 -19.96 -11.38 7.12
N ILE A 93 -19.15 -12.20 7.81
CA ILE A 93 -19.61 -13.45 8.43
C ILE A 93 -20.62 -13.14 9.54
N SER A 94 -20.31 -12.20 10.44
CA SER A 94 -21.21 -11.85 11.55
C SER A 94 -22.56 -11.37 11.01
N TYR A 95 -22.54 -10.37 10.13
CA TYR A 95 -23.75 -9.80 9.56
C TYR A 95 -24.56 -10.82 8.77
N ALA A 96 -23.90 -11.69 7.98
CA ALA A 96 -24.60 -12.68 7.18
C ALA A 96 -25.34 -13.73 8.02
N ASN A 97 -24.82 -14.06 9.20
CA ASN A 97 -25.47 -15.00 10.12
C ASN A 97 -26.60 -14.36 10.94
N GLU A 98 -26.50 -13.07 11.26
CA GLU A 98 -27.52 -12.35 12.04
C GLU A 98 -28.68 -11.85 11.18
N ARG A 99 -28.39 -11.34 9.98
CA ARG A 99 -29.40 -10.74 9.10
C ARG A 99 -30.30 -11.81 8.50
N THR A 100 -31.61 -11.69 8.72
CA THR A 100 -32.63 -12.58 8.15
C THR A 100 -33.36 -11.94 6.96
N GLN A 101 -33.49 -12.67 5.86
CA GLN A 101 -34.35 -12.36 4.72
C GLN A 101 -34.95 -13.65 4.15
N PHE A 102 -36.21 -13.59 3.70
CA PHE A 102 -36.95 -14.76 3.24
C PHE A 102 -36.88 -15.91 4.26
N ASP A 103 -37.16 -15.57 5.52
CA ASP A 103 -37.27 -16.49 6.67
C ASP A 103 -36.03 -17.32 7.02
N ARG A 104 -34.83 -16.89 6.57
CA ARG A 104 -33.56 -17.50 6.98
C ARG A 104 -32.41 -16.48 7.04
N PRO A 105 -31.31 -16.78 7.74
CA PRO A 105 -30.09 -15.98 7.66
C PRO A 105 -29.63 -15.80 6.22
N ILE A 106 -29.10 -14.63 5.87
CA ILE A 106 -28.61 -14.41 4.50
C ILE A 106 -27.38 -15.27 4.17
N ALA A 107 -26.67 -15.76 5.19
CA ALA A 107 -25.67 -16.81 5.06
C ALA A 107 -26.22 -18.12 4.46
N GLY A 108 -27.55 -18.32 4.42
CA GLY A 108 -28.20 -19.45 3.78
C GLY A 108 -28.37 -19.33 2.26
N PHE A 109 -27.97 -18.22 1.63
CA PHE A 109 -28.01 -18.05 0.17
C PHE A 109 -26.67 -18.39 -0.48
N GLN A 110 -26.72 -19.16 -1.57
CA GLN A 110 -25.54 -19.66 -2.29
C GLN A 110 -24.56 -18.55 -2.68
N LEU A 111 -25.06 -17.42 -3.20
CA LEU A 111 -24.20 -16.32 -3.65
C LEU A 111 -23.58 -15.51 -2.50
N VAL A 112 -24.20 -15.49 -1.33
CA VAL A 112 -23.60 -14.90 -0.12
C VAL A 112 -22.45 -15.78 0.37
N GLN A 113 -22.67 -17.10 0.41
CA GLN A 113 -21.60 -18.05 0.74
C GLN A 113 -20.45 -18.02 -0.26
N ALA A 114 -20.74 -17.90 -1.56
CA ALA A 114 -19.71 -17.80 -2.59
C ALA A 114 -18.81 -16.56 -2.39
N MET A 115 -19.41 -15.40 -2.09
CA MET A 115 -18.64 -14.19 -1.79
C MET A 115 -17.75 -14.38 -0.56
N ILE A 116 -18.30 -14.93 0.54
CA ILE A 116 -17.54 -15.17 1.77
C ILE A 116 -16.41 -16.19 1.53
N ALA A 117 -16.66 -17.25 0.76
CA ALA A 117 -15.64 -18.25 0.41
C ALA A 117 -14.47 -17.61 -0.36
N ASP A 118 -14.76 -16.77 -1.35
CA ASP A 118 -13.72 -16.04 -2.08
C ASP A 118 -12.94 -15.08 -1.18
N MET A 119 -13.61 -14.40 -0.25
CA MET A 119 -12.96 -13.55 0.76
C MET A 119 -12.00 -14.34 1.65
N VAL A 120 -12.39 -15.55 2.08
CA VAL A 120 -11.53 -16.47 2.85
C VAL A 120 -10.28 -16.80 2.04
N VAL A 121 -10.46 -17.36 0.82
CA VAL A 121 -9.32 -17.82 -0.01
C VAL A 121 -8.34 -16.69 -0.29
N LYS A 122 -8.84 -15.51 -0.68
CA LYS A 122 -7.98 -14.36 -0.98
C LYS A 122 -7.24 -13.87 0.26
N THR A 123 -7.91 -13.80 1.41
CA THR A 123 -7.29 -13.35 2.66
C THR A 123 -6.19 -14.32 3.10
N GLU A 124 -6.42 -15.63 2.99
CA GLU A 124 -5.40 -16.64 3.30
C GLU A 124 -4.21 -16.55 2.34
N ALA A 125 -4.47 -16.42 1.03
CA ALA A 125 -3.41 -16.28 0.03
C ALA A 125 -2.56 -15.01 0.29
N ALA A 126 -3.20 -13.87 0.57
CA ALA A 126 -2.52 -12.63 0.91
C ALA A 126 -1.66 -12.78 2.18
N ARG A 127 -2.19 -13.44 3.22
CA ARG A 127 -1.44 -13.70 4.46
C ARG A 127 -0.19 -14.54 4.23
N LEU A 128 -0.31 -15.61 3.44
CA LEU A 128 0.82 -16.48 3.14
C LEU A 128 1.90 -15.75 2.32
N LEU A 129 1.51 -14.89 1.37
CA LEU A 129 2.47 -14.07 0.62
C LEU A 129 3.22 -13.08 1.53
N VAL A 130 2.50 -12.42 2.45
CA VAL A 130 3.12 -11.54 3.45
C VAL A 130 4.09 -12.31 4.35
N TYR A 131 3.68 -13.46 4.89
CA TYR A 131 4.56 -14.26 5.74
C TYR A 131 5.79 -14.79 5.00
N LYS A 132 5.64 -15.16 3.72
CA LYS A 132 6.78 -15.50 2.89
C LYS A 132 7.76 -14.32 2.76
N ALA A 133 7.27 -13.13 2.42
CA ALA A 133 8.11 -11.94 2.34
C ALA A 133 8.80 -11.62 3.68
N GLY A 134 8.08 -11.74 4.80
CA GLY A 134 8.62 -11.57 6.15
C GLY A 134 9.74 -12.56 6.43
N SER A 135 9.53 -13.85 6.13
CA SER A 135 10.54 -14.89 6.36
C SER A 135 11.83 -14.66 5.57
N VAL A 136 11.74 -14.13 4.35
CA VAL A 136 12.93 -13.78 3.53
C VAL A 136 13.66 -12.59 4.13
N LYS A 137 12.92 -11.58 4.60
CA LYS A 137 13.46 -10.38 5.24
C LYS A 137 14.14 -10.70 6.59
N ASP A 138 13.53 -11.54 7.41
CA ASP A 138 14.09 -12.00 8.69
C ASP A 138 15.37 -12.82 8.50
N ALA A 139 15.49 -13.53 7.37
CA ALA A 139 16.71 -14.23 6.99
C ALA A 139 17.81 -13.30 6.44
N GLY A 140 17.60 -11.97 6.43
CA GLY A 140 18.56 -10.98 5.94
C GLY A 140 18.79 -11.04 4.43
N LYS A 141 17.90 -11.68 3.67
CA LYS A 141 18.03 -11.83 2.22
C LYS A 141 17.35 -10.66 1.49
N PRO A 142 17.83 -10.27 0.29
CA PRO A 142 17.09 -9.36 -0.57
C PRO A 142 15.66 -9.87 -0.81
N SER A 143 14.66 -9.05 -0.52
CA SER A 143 13.25 -9.47 -0.50
C SER A 143 12.36 -8.62 -1.41
N THR A 144 12.93 -7.81 -2.30
CA THR A 144 12.17 -6.88 -3.15
C THR A 144 11.10 -7.59 -3.98
N LEU A 145 11.42 -8.77 -4.54
CA LEU A 145 10.46 -9.57 -5.32
C LEU A 145 9.29 -10.04 -4.45
N GLU A 146 9.58 -10.71 -3.32
CA GLU A 146 8.56 -11.23 -2.42
C GLU A 146 7.69 -10.12 -1.85
N THR A 147 8.30 -9.00 -1.44
CA THR A 147 7.59 -7.82 -0.94
C THR A 147 6.69 -7.22 -2.01
N SER A 148 7.14 -7.10 -3.27
CA SER A 148 6.30 -6.57 -4.36
C SER A 148 5.13 -7.51 -4.70
N ILE A 149 5.35 -8.83 -4.69
CA ILE A 149 4.27 -9.82 -4.85
C ILE A 149 3.25 -9.68 -3.72
N ALA A 150 3.72 -9.65 -2.47
CA ALA A 150 2.86 -9.53 -1.30
C ALA A 150 2.07 -8.22 -1.31
N LYS A 151 2.73 -7.08 -1.56
CA LYS A 151 2.07 -5.77 -1.62
C LYS A 151 1.03 -5.75 -2.71
N TYR A 152 1.37 -6.15 -3.94
CA TYR A 152 0.42 -6.17 -5.06
C TYR A 152 -0.82 -6.98 -4.73
N TYR A 153 -0.65 -8.25 -4.33
CA TYR A 153 -1.79 -9.13 -4.09
C TYR A 153 -2.61 -8.73 -2.87
N ALA A 154 -1.96 -8.34 -1.76
CA ALA A 154 -2.65 -7.99 -0.53
C ALA A 154 -3.46 -6.69 -0.66
N THR A 155 -2.94 -5.67 -1.36
CA THR A 155 -3.66 -4.41 -1.54
C THR A 155 -4.89 -4.59 -2.44
N GLU A 156 -4.76 -5.34 -3.54
CA GLU A 156 -5.90 -5.65 -4.42
C GLU A 156 -6.94 -6.51 -3.69
N THR A 157 -6.48 -7.46 -2.87
CA THR A 157 -7.35 -8.29 -2.02
C THR A 157 -8.11 -7.46 -0.99
N ALA A 158 -7.46 -6.51 -0.33
CA ALA A 158 -8.12 -5.66 0.66
C ALA A 158 -9.21 -4.78 0.04
N VAL A 159 -8.95 -4.21 -1.14
CA VAL A 159 -9.97 -3.46 -1.90
C VAL A 159 -11.14 -4.37 -2.28
N TRP A 160 -10.85 -5.56 -2.81
CA TRP A 160 -11.90 -6.49 -3.23
C TRP A 160 -12.73 -7.00 -2.05
N CYS A 161 -12.11 -7.41 -0.94
CA CYS A 161 -12.81 -7.90 0.24
C CYS A 161 -13.66 -6.81 0.88
N SER A 162 -13.15 -5.58 0.99
CA SER A 162 -13.93 -4.47 1.56
C SER A 162 -15.12 -4.07 0.67
N ASP A 163 -14.96 -4.08 -0.66
CA ASP A 163 -16.08 -3.93 -1.61
C ASP A 163 -17.14 -5.02 -1.43
N LYS A 164 -16.73 -6.30 -1.33
CA LYS A 164 -17.68 -7.41 -1.12
C LYS A 164 -18.32 -7.38 0.26
N ALA A 165 -17.64 -6.86 1.27
CA ALA A 165 -18.24 -6.69 2.58
C ALA A 165 -19.42 -5.70 2.53
N ILE A 166 -19.29 -4.59 1.79
CA ILE A 166 -20.42 -3.68 1.51
C ILE A 166 -21.54 -4.43 0.79
N GLN A 167 -21.20 -5.24 -0.22
CA GLN A 167 -22.19 -6.00 -0.98
C GLN A 167 -22.97 -7.02 -0.12
N VAL A 168 -22.30 -7.71 0.81
CA VAL A 168 -22.93 -8.65 1.76
C VAL A 168 -23.89 -7.92 2.71
N HIS A 169 -23.53 -6.72 3.12
CA HIS A 169 -24.38 -5.88 3.98
C HIS A 169 -25.50 -5.15 3.21
N GLY A 170 -25.43 -5.11 1.87
CA GLY A 170 -26.35 -4.36 1.03
C GLY A 170 -26.35 -2.86 1.37
N GLY A 171 -27.53 -2.24 1.41
CA GLY A 171 -27.65 -0.81 1.75
C GLY A 171 -27.11 -0.46 3.13
N ALA A 172 -27.13 -1.38 4.09
CA ALA A 172 -26.56 -1.17 5.43
C ALA A 172 -25.04 -0.98 5.38
N GLY A 173 -24.36 -1.69 4.46
CA GLY A 173 -22.92 -1.58 4.26
C GLY A 173 -22.47 -0.26 3.63
N TYR A 174 -23.41 0.50 3.06
CA TYR A 174 -23.15 1.85 2.54
C TYR A 174 -23.36 2.94 3.60
N SER A 175 -23.86 2.56 4.79
CA SER A 175 -24.01 3.44 5.95
C SER A 175 -22.78 3.38 6.85
N ARG A 176 -22.52 4.48 7.56
CA ARG A 176 -21.48 4.56 8.61
C ARG A 176 -21.85 3.81 9.90
N ASP A 177 -23.07 3.27 9.98
CA ASP A 177 -23.49 2.40 11.08
C ASP A 177 -22.74 1.06 11.09
N HIS A 178 -22.18 0.67 9.93
CA HIS A 178 -21.35 -0.51 9.78
C HIS A 178 -19.92 -0.12 9.38
N PRO A 179 -18.89 -0.80 9.90
CA PRO A 179 -17.51 -0.41 9.68
C PRO A 179 -17.00 -0.69 8.25
N VAL A 180 -17.73 -1.47 7.46
CA VAL A 180 -17.31 -1.95 6.14
C VAL A 180 -17.14 -0.83 5.10
N GLU A 181 -17.93 0.26 5.20
CA GLU A 181 -17.75 1.44 4.34
C GLU A 181 -16.39 2.10 4.58
N ARG A 182 -15.98 2.21 5.85
CA ARG A 182 -14.68 2.76 6.24
C ARG A 182 -13.57 1.88 5.72
N TYR A 183 -13.70 0.56 5.82
CA TYR A 183 -12.69 -0.36 5.33
C TYR A 183 -12.43 -0.17 3.84
N TYR A 184 -13.48 0.01 3.03
CA TYR A 184 -13.33 0.28 1.60
C TYR A 184 -12.62 1.60 1.32
N ARG A 185 -13.04 2.67 2.01
CA ARG A 185 -12.38 3.98 1.89
C ARG A 185 -10.89 3.92 2.24
N ASP A 186 -10.55 3.22 3.30
CA ASP A 186 -9.17 3.07 3.77
C ASP A 186 -8.35 2.15 2.85
N ALA A 187 -8.96 1.08 2.32
CA ALA A 187 -8.31 0.15 1.39
C ALA A 187 -7.91 0.83 0.08
N ARG A 188 -8.73 1.76 -0.42
CA ARG A 188 -8.61 2.27 -1.79
C ARG A 188 -7.22 2.83 -2.09
N VAL A 189 -6.64 3.60 -1.17
CA VAL A 189 -5.38 4.30 -1.39
C VAL A 189 -4.17 3.37 -1.35
N THR A 190 -4.29 2.18 -0.76
CA THR A 190 -3.17 1.22 -0.60
C THR A 190 -2.65 0.67 -1.92
N THR A 191 -3.48 0.68 -2.97
CA THR A 191 -3.06 0.33 -4.35
C THR A 191 -2.30 1.45 -5.07
N ILE A 192 -2.14 2.62 -4.44
CA ILE A 192 -1.55 3.83 -5.03
C ILE A 192 -0.20 4.15 -4.40
N TYR A 193 -0.16 4.37 -3.08
CA TYR A 193 1.07 4.76 -2.39
C TYR A 193 2.03 3.56 -2.23
N GLU A 194 3.30 3.84 -1.89
CA GLU A 194 4.38 2.84 -1.80
C GLU A 194 4.62 2.08 -3.13
N GLY A 195 4.27 2.73 -4.23
CA GLY A 195 4.30 2.21 -5.60
C GLY A 195 2.98 1.57 -5.99
N THR A 196 2.37 2.08 -7.06
CA THR A 196 1.06 1.61 -7.54
C THR A 196 1.07 0.12 -7.86
N SER A 197 -0.10 -0.50 -7.94
CA SER A 197 -0.22 -1.90 -8.38
C SER A 197 0.51 -2.17 -9.70
N GLN A 198 0.46 -1.23 -10.66
CA GLN A 198 1.17 -1.34 -11.93
C GLN A 198 2.69 -1.28 -11.75
N ILE A 199 3.19 -0.40 -10.87
CA ILE A 199 4.62 -0.36 -10.57
C ILE A 199 5.08 -1.67 -9.93
N GLN A 200 4.28 -2.27 -9.04
CA GLN A 200 4.63 -3.59 -8.48
C GLN A 200 4.67 -4.66 -9.58
N GLN A 201 3.72 -4.67 -10.51
CA GLN A 201 3.73 -5.59 -11.65
C GLN A 201 5.01 -5.43 -12.49
N LEU A 202 5.47 -4.20 -12.73
CA LEU A 202 6.72 -3.94 -13.46
C LEU A 202 7.96 -4.38 -12.69
N ILE A 203 7.98 -4.21 -11.36
CA ILE A 203 9.07 -4.71 -10.50
C ILE A 203 9.14 -6.24 -10.56
N ILE A 204 8.00 -6.92 -10.41
CA ILE A 204 7.88 -8.38 -10.51
C ILE A 204 8.30 -8.85 -11.91
N GLY A 205 7.77 -8.20 -12.95
CA GLY A 205 8.09 -8.49 -14.34
C GLY A 205 9.59 -8.42 -14.58
N ARG A 206 10.23 -7.30 -14.24
CA ARG A 206 11.68 -7.12 -14.37
C ARG A 206 12.48 -8.18 -13.63
N ALA A 207 12.08 -8.53 -12.40
CA ALA A 207 12.78 -9.52 -11.59
C ALA A 207 12.72 -10.93 -12.19
N VAL A 208 11.64 -11.27 -12.89
CA VAL A 208 11.43 -12.61 -13.47
C VAL A 208 11.93 -12.70 -14.91
N THR A 209 11.79 -11.65 -15.71
CA THR A 209 12.19 -11.64 -17.13
C THR A 209 13.62 -11.17 -17.35
N GLY A 210 14.21 -10.43 -16.40
CA GLY A 210 15.49 -9.76 -16.55
C GLY A 210 15.46 -8.52 -17.45
N VAL A 211 14.29 -8.11 -17.96
CA VAL A 211 14.13 -6.97 -18.89
C VAL A 211 13.48 -5.80 -18.16
N ASP A 212 14.12 -4.63 -18.21
CA ASP A 212 13.64 -3.43 -17.52
C ASP A 212 12.65 -2.62 -18.37
N ALA A 213 11.36 -2.74 -18.08
CA ALA A 213 10.28 -1.99 -18.74
C ALA A 213 10.03 -0.59 -18.15
N LEU A 214 10.78 -0.15 -17.13
CA LEU A 214 10.67 1.19 -16.55
C LEU A 214 11.58 2.20 -17.24
N LYS A 215 12.61 1.74 -17.94
CA LYS A 215 13.48 2.60 -18.74
C LYS A 215 12.86 2.74 -20.13
N PRO A 216 12.79 3.97 -20.69
CA PRO A 216 12.48 4.14 -22.09
C PRO A 216 13.48 3.31 -22.90
N MET A 217 13.01 2.56 -23.89
CA MET A 217 13.94 2.01 -24.89
C MET A 217 14.55 3.22 -25.61
N VAL A 218 15.81 3.51 -25.31
CA VAL A 218 16.55 4.47 -26.12
C VAL A 218 16.76 3.74 -27.45
N ALA A 219 16.03 4.14 -28.47
CA ALA A 219 16.42 3.79 -29.83
C ALA A 219 17.81 4.40 -30.02
N GLU A 220 18.83 3.56 -30.15
CA GLU A 220 20.06 3.98 -30.81
C GLU A 220 19.63 4.41 -32.21
N LEU A 221 19.58 5.73 -32.42
CA LEU A 221 19.44 6.28 -33.76
C LEU A 221 20.78 6.02 -34.44
N ASP A 222 20.81 4.99 -35.28
CA ASP A 222 21.88 4.75 -36.28
C ASP A 222 22.02 5.95 -37.22
#